data_AF-A0A521D2U8-F1
#
_entry.id   AF-A0A521D2U8-F1
#
_cell.length_a   1.000
_cell.length_b   1.000
_cell.length_c   1.000
_cell.angle_alpha   90.00
_cell.angle_beta   90.00
_cell.angle_gamma   90.00
#
_symmetry.space_group_name_H-M   'P 1'
#
loop_
_entity.id
_entity.type
_entity.pdbx_description
1 polymer ?
#
loop_
_entity_poly.entity_id
_entity_poly.type
_entity_poly.pdbx_seq_one_letter_code
_entity_poly.pdbx_strand_id
1 'polypeptide(L)'
;MKKLILLFTTGLMITSCNSQTDLETLKYDDDISNIVLNLKKSEKRLDDNNGLKSYQTENLKIFKFGDIALSNYSIPNGYSYGTNNLYINVDNYDSNKYLGITLNISKEEDGKKILSYLKKNYDNPENRDTGGNGISLFWNDIKHNQWIFVFQNKENTRKSNIYLATRITIIKQGIRIENSSDPKVFTILDNFNMSYPKLK
;
A
#
# COMPACT_ATOMS: atom_id res chain seq x y z
N MET A 1 -54.08 -20.80 20.14
CA MET A 1 -52.74 -20.96 20.76
C MET A 1 -52.14 -22.21 20.13
N LYS A 2 -51.15 -22.17 19.23
CA LYS A 2 -49.75 -21.83 19.49
C LYS A 2 -49.15 -21.19 18.21
N LYS A 3 -49.31 -19.87 18.09
CA LYS A 3 -48.31 -19.01 17.46
C LYS A 3 -47.02 -19.21 18.26
N LEU A 4 -46.01 -19.92 17.77
CA LEU A 4 -44.59 -19.74 18.18
C LEU A 4 -43.57 -20.71 17.55
N ILE A 5 -43.75 -21.20 16.32
CA ILE A 5 -42.70 -22.08 15.71
C ILE A 5 -42.43 -21.67 14.27
N LEU A 6 -42.21 -20.37 14.04
CA LEU A 6 -41.68 -19.89 12.76
C LEU A 6 -40.78 -18.65 12.93
N LEU A 7 -40.14 -18.50 14.09
CA LEU A 7 -39.39 -17.28 14.42
C LEU A 7 -37.99 -17.52 15.02
N PHE A 8 -37.38 -18.68 14.76
CA PHE A 8 -36.05 -18.97 15.33
C PHE A 8 -35.04 -19.67 14.39
N THR A 9 -35.29 -19.76 13.08
CA THR A 9 -34.32 -20.34 12.13
C THR A 9 -33.74 -19.35 11.13
N THR A 10 -34.17 -18.08 11.14
CA THR A 10 -33.46 -16.97 10.50
C THR A 10 -32.49 -16.27 11.46
N GLY A 11 -31.95 -17.04 12.41
CA GLY A 11 -30.79 -16.66 13.20
C GLY A 11 -29.55 -16.63 12.31
N LEU A 12 -29.46 -15.56 11.52
CA LEU A 12 -28.24 -14.85 11.14
C LEU A 12 -26.97 -15.70 11.34
N MET A 13 -26.70 -16.57 10.35
CA MET A 13 -25.32 -16.90 9.99
C MET A 13 -24.65 -15.64 9.43
N ILE A 14 -24.49 -14.61 10.26
CA ILE A 14 -23.35 -13.71 10.11
C ILE A 14 -22.26 -14.37 10.96
N THR A 15 -21.77 -15.51 10.49
CA THR A 15 -20.38 -15.83 10.81
C THR A 15 -19.63 -14.65 10.23
N SER A 16 -19.20 -13.74 11.12
CA SER A 16 -18.24 -12.70 10.79
C SER A 16 -17.00 -13.43 10.27
N CYS A 17 -17.02 -13.75 8.99
CA CYS A 17 -15.84 -14.06 8.23
C CYS A 17 -14.96 -12.84 8.48
N ASN A 18 -13.81 -13.03 9.13
CA ASN A 18 -12.80 -11.99 9.24
C ASN A 18 -12.23 -11.76 7.83
N SER A 19 -13.07 -11.27 6.90
CA SER A 19 -12.72 -11.06 5.51
C SER A 19 -11.77 -9.88 5.49
N GLN A 20 -10.49 -10.17 5.27
CA GLN A 20 -9.50 -9.13 5.04
C GLN A 20 -9.88 -8.34 3.79
N THR A 21 -9.75 -7.02 3.83
CA THR A 21 -9.88 -6.17 2.64
C THR A 21 -8.72 -6.44 1.72
N ASP A 22 -9.01 -6.81 0.47
CA ASP A 22 -7.99 -7.04 -0.55
C ASP A 22 -7.63 -5.74 -1.24
N LEU A 23 -6.41 -5.26 -0.97
CA LEU A 23 -5.91 -4.00 -1.51
C LEU A 23 -5.75 -4.01 -3.02
N GLU A 24 -5.55 -5.19 -3.65
CA GLU A 24 -5.42 -5.31 -5.11
C GLU A 24 -6.76 -5.11 -5.83
N THR A 25 -7.87 -5.32 -5.12
CA THR A 25 -9.22 -5.23 -5.71
C THR A 25 -9.82 -3.82 -5.67
N LEU A 26 -9.15 -2.88 -5.00
CA LEU A 26 -9.61 -1.49 -4.90
C LEU A 26 -9.53 -0.80 -6.26
N LYS A 27 -10.62 -0.17 -6.66
CA LYS A 27 -10.71 0.53 -7.95
C LYS A 27 -10.42 2.01 -7.78
N TYR A 28 -9.66 2.56 -8.70
CA TYR A 28 -9.39 3.98 -8.73
C TYR A 28 -10.66 4.80 -8.87
N ASP A 29 -10.67 5.97 -8.22
CA ASP A 29 -11.78 6.91 -8.16
C ASP A 29 -13.03 6.47 -7.36
N ASP A 30 -13.10 5.21 -6.92
CA ASP A 30 -14.15 4.74 -6.01
C ASP A 30 -14.01 5.42 -4.64
N ASP A 31 -15.16 5.71 -4.02
CA ASP A 31 -15.23 6.20 -2.64
C ASP A 31 -14.89 5.06 -1.66
N ILE A 32 -13.83 5.26 -0.89
CA ILE A 32 -13.36 4.30 0.12
C ILE A 32 -13.71 4.69 1.56
N SER A 33 -14.66 5.61 1.77
CA SER A 33 -15.09 6.08 3.09
C SER A 33 -15.39 4.92 4.05
N ASN A 34 -16.06 3.86 3.58
CA ASN A 34 -16.37 2.68 4.39
C ASN A 34 -15.12 1.89 4.82
N ILE A 35 -14.07 1.85 4.00
CA ILE A 35 -12.81 1.19 4.35
C ILE A 35 -12.10 2.01 5.42
N VAL A 36 -11.98 3.32 5.22
CA VAL A 36 -11.22 4.20 6.10
C VAL A 36 -11.91 4.46 7.45
N LEU A 37 -13.25 4.48 7.50
CA LEU A 37 -14.04 4.56 8.74
C LEU A 37 -13.80 3.36 9.66
N ASN A 38 -13.56 2.18 9.08
CA ASN A 38 -13.29 0.96 9.84
C ASN A 38 -11.86 0.86 10.36
N LEU A 39 -10.97 1.77 9.92
CA LEU A 39 -9.63 1.90 10.48
C LEU A 39 -9.71 2.67 11.80
N LYS A 40 -10.06 1.98 12.90
CA LYS A 40 -10.12 2.54 14.27
C LYS A 40 -8.82 3.22 14.76
N LYS A 41 -7.74 3.18 13.98
CA LYS A 41 -6.42 3.76 14.24
C LYS A 41 -5.77 4.35 12.98
N SER A 42 -6.56 4.78 11.99
CA SER A 42 -5.97 5.52 10.88
C SER A 42 -5.77 6.98 11.22
N GLU A 43 -4.63 7.52 10.81
CA GLU A 43 -4.34 8.94 10.89
C GLU A 43 -4.40 9.55 9.50
N LYS A 44 -5.09 10.69 9.37
CA LYS A 44 -4.98 11.54 8.17
C LYS A 44 -3.57 12.10 8.15
N ARG A 45 -2.80 11.77 7.12
CA ARG A 45 -1.40 12.16 6.98
C ARG A 45 -1.05 12.32 5.52
N LEU A 46 0.01 13.07 5.25
CA LEU A 46 0.62 13.02 3.93
C LEU A 46 1.52 11.77 3.82
N ASP A 47 1.51 11.08 2.68
CA ASP A 47 2.49 10.04 2.43
C ASP A 47 3.90 10.63 2.45
N ASP A 48 4.83 9.91 3.08
CA ASP A 48 6.14 10.47 3.40
C ASP A 48 7.00 10.78 2.15
N ASN A 49 6.61 10.29 0.96
CA ASN A 49 7.43 10.35 -0.24
C ASN A 49 6.92 11.31 -1.31
N ASN A 50 5.61 11.37 -1.49
CA ASN A 50 5.00 12.16 -2.55
C ASN A 50 4.06 13.25 -2.02
N GLY A 51 3.87 13.33 -0.69
CA GLY A 51 3.01 14.34 -0.06
C GLY A 51 1.51 14.15 -0.34
N LEU A 52 1.08 12.97 -0.80
CA LEU A 52 -0.32 12.66 -1.05
C LEU A 52 -1.11 12.57 0.26
N LYS A 53 -2.33 13.08 0.27
CA LYS A 53 -3.32 12.89 1.31
C LYS A 53 -3.63 11.40 1.44
N SER A 54 -3.47 10.88 2.64
CA SER A 54 -3.56 9.45 2.89
C SER A 54 -4.13 9.15 4.27
N TYR A 55 -4.66 7.95 4.41
CA TYR A 55 -4.97 7.33 5.70
C TYR A 55 -3.85 6.35 6.03
N GLN A 56 -3.03 6.66 7.03
CA GLN A 56 -1.95 5.78 7.49
C GLN A 56 -2.48 4.81 8.56
N THR A 57 -2.09 3.53 8.50
CA THR A 57 -2.38 2.55 9.55
C THR A 57 -1.25 1.53 9.72
N GLU A 58 -1.01 1.10 10.96
CA GLU A 58 -0.13 -0.03 11.29
C GLU A 58 -0.91 -1.34 11.54
N ASN A 59 -2.25 -1.27 11.56
CA ASN A 59 -3.09 -2.45 11.69
C ASN A 59 -3.31 -3.11 10.32
N LEU A 60 -2.32 -3.88 9.88
CA LEU A 60 -2.31 -4.57 8.59
C LEU A 60 -3.04 -5.91 8.58
N LYS A 61 -3.32 -6.50 9.75
CA LYS A 61 -4.01 -7.81 9.85
C LYS A 61 -5.39 -7.84 9.20
N ILE A 62 -6.04 -6.70 9.03
CA ILE A 62 -7.35 -6.59 8.35
C ILE A 62 -7.22 -6.48 6.82
N PHE A 63 -6.01 -6.50 6.28
CA PHE A 63 -5.72 -6.37 4.86
C PHE A 63 -4.98 -7.58 4.31
N LYS A 64 -5.18 -7.81 3.02
CA LYS A 64 -4.38 -8.70 2.19
C LYS A 64 -4.04 -8.01 0.87
N PHE A 65 -3.09 -8.57 0.15
CA PHE A 65 -2.76 -8.17 -1.21
C PHE A 65 -2.79 -9.42 -2.08
N GLY A 66 -3.87 -9.59 -2.86
CA GLY A 66 -4.14 -10.84 -3.55
C GLY A 66 -4.34 -11.99 -2.56
N ASP A 67 -3.48 -13.01 -2.65
CA ASP A 67 -3.44 -14.15 -1.73
C ASP A 67 -2.52 -13.94 -0.51
N ILE A 68 -1.84 -12.80 -0.41
CA ILE A 68 -0.88 -12.52 0.67
C ILE A 68 -1.55 -11.78 1.82
N ALA A 69 -1.74 -12.45 2.95
CA ALA A 69 -2.12 -11.80 4.21
C ALA A 69 -1.00 -10.88 4.72
N LEU A 70 -1.34 -9.66 5.13
CA LEU A 70 -0.38 -8.71 5.67
C LEU A 70 -0.24 -8.85 7.19
N SER A 71 0.96 -8.57 7.69
CA SER A 71 1.29 -8.72 9.12
C SER A 71 1.68 -7.39 9.76
N ASN A 72 1.25 -7.20 11.01
CA ASN A 72 1.78 -6.12 11.84
C ASN A 72 3.16 -6.54 12.32
N TYR A 73 4.16 -5.69 12.13
CA TYR A 73 5.53 -6.00 12.51
C TYR A 73 6.30 -4.72 12.79
N SER A 74 7.18 -4.76 13.78
CA SER A 74 8.14 -3.69 14.04
C SER A 74 9.49 -4.32 14.34
N ILE A 75 10.54 -3.75 13.75
CA ILE A 75 11.91 -4.20 13.95
C ILE A 75 12.31 -3.97 15.42
N PRO A 76 12.81 -4.99 16.12
CA PRO A 76 13.34 -4.82 17.47
C PRO A 76 14.48 -3.78 17.50
N ASN A 77 14.39 -2.79 18.39
CA ASN A 77 15.32 -1.64 18.44
C ASN A 77 15.38 -0.83 17.13
N GLY A 78 14.32 -0.87 16.31
CA GLY A 78 14.19 -0.06 15.11
C GLY A 78 13.99 1.43 15.41
N TYR A 79 14.19 2.25 14.39
CA TYR A 79 13.64 3.60 14.36
C TYR A 79 12.12 3.55 14.11
N SER A 80 11.43 4.69 14.21
CA SER A 80 9.97 4.75 13.99
C SER A 80 9.54 4.28 12.60
N TYR A 81 10.40 4.45 11.58
CA TYR A 81 10.18 3.94 10.23
C TYR A 81 10.43 2.43 10.07
N GLY A 82 10.96 1.76 11.09
CA GLY A 82 11.20 0.32 11.11
C GLY A 82 9.95 -0.50 11.46
N THR A 83 8.79 -0.06 11.00
CA THR A 83 7.49 -0.70 11.24
C THR A 83 6.78 -0.98 9.92
N ASN A 84 5.96 -2.03 9.89
CA ASN A 84 5.07 -2.26 8.76
C ASN A 84 3.91 -1.26 8.86
N ASN A 85 3.64 -0.53 7.78
CA ASN A 85 2.48 0.35 7.70
C ASN A 85 1.96 0.48 6.27
N LEU A 86 0.72 0.96 6.17
CA LEU A 86 0.00 1.18 4.93
C LEU A 86 -0.50 2.62 4.91
N TYR A 87 -0.26 3.29 3.79
CA TYR A 87 -0.92 4.51 3.40
C TYR A 87 -1.94 4.17 2.32
N ILE A 88 -3.20 4.51 2.55
CA ILE A 88 -4.25 4.46 1.53
C ILE A 88 -4.43 5.88 1.01
N ASN A 89 -4.02 6.12 -0.23
CA ASN A 89 -3.92 7.45 -0.83
C ASN A 89 -5.27 7.85 -1.43
N VAL A 90 -5.71 9.08 -1.18
CA VAL A 90 -6.98 9.62 -1.64
C VAL A 90 -6.80 10.98 -2.31
N ASP A 91 -7.76 11.37 -3.15
CA ASP A 91 -7.75 12.69 -3.81
C ASP A 91 -7.85 13.84 -2.80
N ASN A 92 -8.76 13.72 -1.84
CA ASN A 92 -8.87 14.55 -0.66
C ASN A 92 -9.68 13.81 0.41
N TYR A 93 -9.74 14.39 1.61
CA TYR A 93 -10.40 13.77 2.76
C TYR A 93 -11.92 13.92 2.78
N ASP A 94 -12.49 14.73 1.88
CA ASP A 94 -13.93 14.98 1.79
C ASP A 94 -14.59 14.00 0.82
N SER A 95 -14.03 13.81 -0.37
CA SER A 95 -14.53 12.84 -1.36
C SER A 95 -13.96 11.44 -1.22
N ASN A 96 -12.82 11.27 -0.54
CA ASN A 96 -12.18 9.97 -0.27
C ASN A 96 -12.05 9.07 -1.52
N LYS A 97 -11.79 9.64 -2.68
CA LYS A 97 -11.63 8.84 -3.89
C LYS A 97 -10.27 8.18 -3.89
N TYR A 98 -10.25 6.88 -4.08
CA TYR A 98 -9.03 6.08 -4.04
C TYR A 98 -8.07 6.42 -5.19
N LEU A 99 -6.82 6.70 -4.84
CA LEU A 99 -5.73 6.93 -5.80
C LEU A 99 -4.71 5.80 -5.84
N GLY A 100 -4.61 4.99 -4.78
CA GLY A 100 -3.63 3.91 -4.66
C GLY A 100 -3.18 3.68 -3.23
N ILE A 101 -2.10 2.91 -3.06
CA ILE A 101 -1.50 2.59 -1.77
C ILE A 101 0.01 2.78 -1.77
N THR A 102 0.55 3.01 -0.57
CA THR A 102 1.97 2.81 -0.26
C THR A 102 2.09 1.88 0.93
N LEU A 103 2.74 0.74 0.72
CA LEU A 103 2.98 -0.27 1.74
C LEU A 103 4.47 -0.27 2.11
N ASN A 104 4.76 0.00 3.38
CA ASN A 104 6.10 -0.12 3.94
C ASN A 104 6.18 -1.43 4.72
N ILE A 105 7.11 -2.30 4.36
CA ILE A 105 7.33 -3.62 4.96
C ILE A 105 8.77 -3.70 5.46
N SER A 106 8.93 -3.73 6.78
CA SER A 106 10.20 -3.94 7.45
C SER A 106 10.51 -5.43 7.70
N LYS A 107 9.52 -6.31 7.57
CA LYS A 107 9.71 -7.76 7.70
C LYS A 107 10.18 -8.36 6.36
N GLU A 108 11.45 -8.73 6.27
CA GLU A 108 12.09 -9.16 5.01
C GLU A 108 11.32 -10.27 4.27
N GLU A 109 10.85 -11.29 4.99
CA GLU A 109 10.11 -12.41 4.40
C GLU A 109 8.77 -11.99 3.77
N ASP A 110 8.08 -11.01 4.35
CA ASP A 110 6.82 -10.49 3.79
C ASP A 110 7.11 -9.63 2.55
N GLY A 111 8.18 -8.82 2.59
CA GLY A 111 8.64 -8.04 1.44
C GLY A 111 9.01 -8.94 0.25
N LYS A 112 9.71 -10.05 0.48
CA LYS A 112 10.04 -11.05 -0.55
C LYS A 112 8.79 -11.72 -1.15
N LYS A 113 7.80 -12.07 -0.32
CA LYS A 113 6.54 -12.66 -0.80
C LYS A 113 5.81 -11.69 -1.73
N ILE A 114 5.64 -10.44 -1.33
CA ILE A 114 4.90 -9.46 -2.15
C ILE A 114 5.67 -9.16 -3.44
N LEU A 115 6.99 -8.99 -3.38
CA LEU A 115 7.81 -8.83 -4.59
C LEU A 115 7.68 -10.03 -5.55
N SER A 116 7.66 -11.25 -5.02
CA SER A 116 7.50 -12.45 -5.84
C SER A 116 6.12 -12.51 -6.48
N TYR A 117 5.08 -12.10 -5.74
CA TYR A 117 3.73 -11.95 -6.27
C TYR A 117 3.67 -10.92 -7.39
N LEU A 118 4.28 -9.75 -7.20
CA LEU A 118 4.31 -8.69 -8.22
C LEU A 118 5.00 -9.18 -9.50
N LYS A 119 6.17 -9.81 -9.38
CA LYS A 119 6.89 -10.36 -10.54
C LYS A 119 6.14 -11.47 -11.27
N LYS A 120 5.26 -12.20 -10.58
CA LYS A 120 4.46 -13.28 -11.16
C LYS A 120 3.22 -12.74 -11.88
N ASN A 121 2.57 -11.72 -11.34
CA ASN A 121 1.28 -11.22 -11.82
C ASN A 121 1.39 -9.99 -12.74
N TYR A 122 2.52 -9.28 -12.70
CA TYR A 122 2.80 -8.13 -13.55
C TYR A 122 4.05 -8.37 -14.38
N ASP A 123 3.89 -8.30 -15.71
CA ASP A 123 4.96 -8.58 -16.66
C ASP A 123 6.01 -7.47 -16.72
N ASN A 124 7.27 -7.87 -16.94
CA ASN A 124 8.39 -7.02 -17.37
C ASN A 124 8.65 -5.76 -16.51
N PRO A 125 9.10 -5.89 -15.25
CA PRO A 125 9.61 -4.74 -14.52
C PRO A 125 10.83 -4.12 -15.20
N GLU A 126 10.87 -2.79 -15.26
CA GLU A 126 12.10 -2.05 -15.50
C GLU A 126 12.95 -2.06 -14.22
N ASN A 127 14.21 -2.49 -14.32
CA ASN A 127 15.19 -2.27 -13.26
C ASN A 127 15.72 -0.84 -13.34
N ARG A 128 15.78 -0.15 -12.20
CA ARG A 128 16.26 1.24 -12.12
C ARG A 128 17.55 1.34 -11.33
N ASP A 129 18.32 2.37 -11.63
CA ASP A 129 19.58 2.65 -10.94
C ASP A 129 19.30 3.09 -9.49
N THR A 130 20.05 2.53 -8.55
CA THR A 130 19.99 2.82 -7.11
C THR A 130 21.33 3.34 -6.58
N GLY A 131 22.32 3.57 -7.45
CA GLY A 131 23.68 3.89 -7.01
C GLY A 131 24.33 2.78 -6.17
N GLY A 132 23.85 1.53 -6.33
CA GLY A 132 24.29 0.36 -5.55
C GLY A 132 23.58 0.16 -4.21
N ASN A 133 22.60 1.02 -3.85
CA ASN A 133 21.84 0.88 -2.61
C ASN A 133 20.55 0.10 -2.81
N GLY A 134 20.67 -1.22 -2.91
CA GLY A 134 19.53 -2.13 -3.02
C GLY A 134 18.90 -2.15 -4.41
N ILE A 135 17.59 -2.38 -4.50
CA ILE A 135 16.87 -2.51 -5.79
C ILE A 135 15.76 -1.47 -5.92
N SER A 136 15.53 -1.04 -7.15
CA SER A 136 14.38 -0.24 -7.56
C SER A 136 13.79 -0.85 -8.82
N LEU A 137 12.49 -1.16 -8.78
CA LEU A 137 11.75 -1.77 -9.87
C LEU A 137 10.54 -0.91 -10.20
N PHE A 138 10.21 -0.85 -11.48
CA PHE A 138 9.06 -0.12 -11.99
C PHE A 138 8.25 -0.95 -12.97
N TRP A 139 6.94 -1.02 -12.76
CA TRP A 139 6.00 -1.51 -13.76
C TRP A 139 5.09 -0.38 -14.23
N ASN A 140 4.98 -0.25 -15.55
CA ASN A 140 3.97 0.58 -16.19
C ASN A 140 2.80 -0.30 -16.65
N ASP A 141 1.82 -0.49 -15.77
CA ASP A 141 0.66 -1.34 -16.04
C ASP A 141 -0.48 -0.51 -16.64
N ILE A 142 -0.39 -0.34 -17.96
CA ILE A 142 -1.35 0.43 -18.76
C ILE A 142 -2.74 -0.22 -18.70
N LYS A 143 -2.82 -1.56 -18.63
CA LYS A 143 -4.09 -2.29 -18.63
C LYS A 143 -4.97 -1.92 -17.44
N HIS A 144 -4.36 -1.71 -16.27
CA HIS A 144 -5.08 -1.31 -15.07
C HIS A 144 -4.91 0.18 -14.73
N ASN A 145 -4.35 0.98 -15.65
CA ASN A 145 -4.11 2.41 -15.46
C ASN A 145 -3.31 2.71 -14.17
N GLN A 146 -2.25 1.96 -13.93
CA GLN A 146 -1.43 2.10 -12.72
C GLN A 146 0.08 2.09 -12.96
N TRP A 147 0.79 2.66 -12.00
CA TRP A 147 2.22 2.54 -11.82
C TRP A 147 2.51 1.76 -10.56
N ILE A 148 3.47 0.83 -10.64
CA ILE A 148 3.95 0.07 -9.49
C ILE A 148 5.43 0.37 -9.30
N PHE A 149 5.77 0.93 -8.15
CA PHE A 149 7.13 1.22 -7.74
C PHE A 149 7.49 0.30 -6.59
N VAL A 150 8.61 -0.42 -6.70
CA VAL A 150 9.16 -1.21 -5.60
C VAL A 150 10.57 -0.78 -5.30
N PHE A 151 10.84 -0.52 -4.03
CA PHE A 151 12.16 -0.22 -3.51
C PHE A 151 12.50 -1.22 -2.43
N GLN A 152 13.73 -1.74 -2.46
CA GLN A 152 14.29 -2.41 -1.30
C GLN A 152 15.67 -1.85 -1.00
N ASN A 153 15.89 -1.44 0.25
CA ASN A 153 17.15 -0.90 0.71
C ASN A 153 17.53 -1.49 2.07
N LYS A 154 18.82 -1.48 2.37
CA LYS A 154 19.34 -1.91 3.67
C LYS A 154 19.24 -0.75 4.64
N GLU A 155 18.60 -0.98 5.77
CA GLU A 155 18.38 -0.01 6.82
C GLU A 155 19.07 -0.45 8.11
N ASN A 156 19.48 0.52 8.92
CA ASN A 156 20.08 0.26 10.22
C ASN A 156 19.05 0.38 11.34
N THR A 157 19.13 -0.54 12.29
CA THR A 157 18.52 -0.36 13.61
C THR A 157 19.32 0.62 14.46
N ARG A 158 18.79 1.02 15.61
CA ARG A 158 19.51 1.87 16.59
C ARG A 158 20.79 1.20 17.15
N LYS A 159 20.91 -0.12 17.02
CA LYS A 159 22.09 -0.90 17.42
C LYS A 159 22.95 -1.34 16.23
N SER A 160 22.78 -0.72 15.07
CA SER A 160 23.54 -1.01 13.85
C SER A 160 23.37 -2.42 13.27
N ASN A 161 22.37 -3.19 13.73
CA ASN A 161 21.91 -4.36 12.97
C ASN A 161 21.26 -3.88 11.67
N ILE A 162 21.50 -4.61 10.58
CA ILE A 162 20.97 -4.29 9.25
C ILE A 162 19.72 -5.14 8.99
N TYR A 163 18.70 -4.54 8.39
CA TYR A 163 17.53 -5.24 7.86
C TYR A 163 17.19 -4.74 6.45
N LEU A 164 16.47 -5.55 5.66
CA LEU A 164 15.97 -5.15 4.35
C LEU A 164 14.58 -4.53 4.48
N ALA A 165 14.46 -3.22 4.26
CA ALA A 165 13.18 -2.54 4.16
C ALA A 165 12.66 -2.66 2.72
N THR A 166 11.37 -2.91 2.56
CA THR A 166 10.68 -2.95 1.27
C THR A 166 9.57 -1.92 1.25
N ARG A 167 9.55 -1.04 0.26
CA ARG A 167 8.44 -0.13 -0.02
C ARG A 167 7.83 -0.49 -1.35
N ILE A 168 6.51 -0.64 -1.37
CA ILE A 168 5.72 -0.85 -2.58
C ILE A 168 4.73 0.30 -2.68
N THR A 169 4.73 1.01 -3.80
CA THR A 169 3.72 2.03 -4.12
C THR A 169 2.98 1.61 -5.37
N ILE A 170 1.66 1.49 -5.29
CA ILE A 170 0.78 1.20 -6.42
C ILE A 170 -0.16 2.38 -6.52
N ILE A 171 -0.12 3.09 -7.63
CA ILE A 171 -0.83 4.36 -7.79
C ILE A 171 -1.43 4.49 -9.18
N LYS A 172 -2.59 5.14 -9.27
CA LYS A 172 -3.19 5.56 -10.54
C LYS A 172 -2.19 6.38 -11.38
N GLN A 173 -2.19 6.16 -12.69
CA GLN A 173 -1.35 6.96 -13.60
C GLN A 173 -1.81 8.42 -13.65
N GLY A 174 -0.85 9.32 -13.88
CA GLY A 174 -1.10 10.76 -14.02
C GLY A 174 -1.22 11.51 -12.70
N ILE A 175 -1.15 10.83 -11.55
CA ILE A 175 -1.16 11.50 -10.25
C ILE A 175 0.12 12.31 -10.06
N ARG A 176 -0.07 13.52 -9.55
CA ARG A 176 0.99 14.48 -9.23
C ARG A 176 1.28 14.48 -7.74
N ILE A 177 2.51 14.87 -7.40
CA ILE A 177 2.91 15.04 -6.01
C ILE A 177 1.97 16.03 -5.31
N GLU A 178 1.80 15.86 -4.00
CA GLU A 178 1.00 16.73 -3.14
C GLU A 178 -0.49 16.84 -3.53
N ASN A 179 -1.02 15.85 -4.25
CA ASN A 179 -2.36 15.88 -4.88
C ASN A 179 -2.57 17.08 -5.81
N SER A 180 -1.49 17.63 -6.38
CA SER A 180 -1.60 18.82 -7.23
C SER A 180 -2.42 18.56 -8.50
N SER A 181 -3.27 19.52 -8.85
CA SER A 181 -3.96 19.56 -10.15
C SER A 181 -3.23 20.44 -11.18
N ASP A 182 -2.16 21.16 -10.78
CA ASP A 182 -1.40 22.01 -11.69
C ASP A 182 -0.57 21.13 -12.65
N PRO A 183 -0.78 21.21 -13.98
CA PRO A 183 -0.01 20.43 -14.95
C PRO A 183 1.49 20.71 -14.94
N LYS A 184 1.95 21.81 -14.33
CA LYS A 184 3.37 22.16 -14.18
C LYS A 184 4.05 21.43 -13.02
N VAL A 185 3.30 20.89 -12.07
CA VAL A 185 3.85 20.13 -10.94
C VAL A 185 4.17 18.71 -11.40
N PHE A 186 5.31 18.15 -10.97
CA PHE A 186 5.75 16.83 -11.37
C PHE A 186 4.71 15.73 -11.08
N THR A 187 4.60 14.76 -11.99
CA THR A 187 3.92 13.50 -11.67
C THR A 187 4.75 12.68 -10.68
N ILE A 188 4.13 11.70 -10.03
CA ILE A 188 4.86 10.74 -9.20
C ILE A 188 5.89 9.97 -10.04
N LEU A 189 5.57 9.67 -11.30
CA LEU A 189 6.51 9.03 -12.22
C LEU A 189 7.71 9.94 -12.55
N ASP A 190 7.50 11.25 -12.70
CA ASP A 190 8.61 12.20 -12.92
C ASP A 190 9.55 12.23 -11.71
N ASN A 191 8.98 12.34 -10.50
CA ASN A 191 9.73 12.29 -9.25
C ASN A 191 10.51 10.97 -9.09
N PHE A 192 9.88 9.85 -9.45
CA PHE A 192 10.51 8.53 -9.49
C PHE A 192 11.68 8.49 -10.48
N ASN A 193 11.49 8.97 -11.71
CA ASN A 193 12.52 8.95 -12.76
C ASN A 193 13.73 9.83 -12.40
N MET A 194 13.52 10.93 -11.68
CA MET A 194 14.60 11.77 -11.16
C MET A 194 15.41 11.07 -10.07
N SER A 195 14.73 10.33 -9.19
CA SER A 195 15.35 9.63 -8.06
C SER A 195 16.01 8.31 -8.46
N TYR A 196 15.43 7.62 -9.46
CA TYR A 196 15.82 6.28 -9.91
C TYR A 196 15.84 6.23 -11.45
N PRO A 197 16.87 6.80 -12.08
CA PRO A 197 16.97 6.85 -13.51
C PRO A 197 17.07 5.43 -14.11
N LYS A 198 16.80 5.32 -15.41
CA LYS A 198 17.00 4.05 -16.14
C LYS A 198 18.49 3.70 -16.13
N LEU A 199 18.79 2.40 -16.00
CA LEU A 199 20.15 1.89 -16.16
C LEU A 199 20.66 2.25 -17.56
N LYS A 200 21.91 2.69 -17.64
CA LYS A 200 22.61 3.00 -18.90
C LYS A 200 23.10 1.74 -19.58
#